data_AF-A0A949YGV0-F1
#
_entry.id   AF-A0A949YGV0-F1
#
_cell.length_a   1.000
_cell.length_b   1.000
_cell.length_c   1.000
_cell.angle_alpha   90.00
_cell.angle_beta   90.00
_cell.angle_gamma   90.00
#
_symmetry.space_group_name_H-M   'P 1'
#
loop_
_entity.id
_entity.type
_entity.pdbx_description
1 polymer ?
#
loop_
_entity_poly.entity_id
_entity_poly.type
_entity_poly.pdbx_seq_one_letter_code
_entity_poly.pdbx_strand_id
1 'polypeptide(L)'
;MSSAIAEGHLKLEALAYESDGAALDRLSRVRGVGRWTAEYVLLRGLGRLHVFPGDDVGARNNLQRWLETPVSLDYEGVSQALAPWRAYAGLIYFHLLLDRLAETGAIVAGDQSQSWTDL
;
A
#
# COMPACT_ATOMS: atom_id res chain seq x y z
N MET A 1 15.42 -6.70 -11.78
CA MET A 1 14.40 -7.64 -11.26
C MET A 1 14.24 -8.86 -12.16
N SER A 2 13.94 -8.73 -13.46
CA SER A 2 13.82 -9.89 -14.39
C SER A 2 15.06 -10.81 -14.41
N SER A 3 16.29 -10.28 -14.52
CA SER A 3 17.53 -11.09 -14.43
C SER A 3 17.69 -11.80 -13.08
N ALA A 4 17.43 -11.10 -11.96
CA ALA A 4 17.56 -11.67 -10.62
C ALA A 4 16.55 -12.81 -10.34
N ILE A 5 15.37 -12.76 -10.96
CA ILE A 5 14.38 -13.84 -10.91
C ILE A 5 14.79 -14.96 -11.86
N ALA A 6 15.19 -14.64 -13.09
CA ALA A 6 15.59 -15.62 -14.11
C ALA A 6 16.85 -16.42 -13.72
N GLU A 7 17.76 -15.81 -12.96
CA GLU A 7 18.97 -16.44 -12.42
C GLU A 7 18.72 -17.19 -11.10
N GLY A 8 17.48 -17.21 -10.58
CA GLY A 8 17.13 -17.91 -9.35
C GLY A 8 17.63 -17.25 -8.06
N HIS A 9 18.19 -16.04 -8.15
CA HIS A 9 18.69 -15.26 -7.01
C HIS A 9 17.56 -14.67 -6.14
N LEU A 10 16.34 -14.57 -6.68
CA LEU A 10 15.14 -14.17 -5.94
C LEU A 10 14.05 -15.25 -6.07
N LYS A 11 13.85 -16.03 -5.00
CA LYS A 11 12.75 -17.01 -4.89
C LYS A 11 11.50 -16.32 -4.33
N LEU A 12 10.57 -15.97 -5.21
CA LEU A 12 9.36 -15.22 -4.84
C LEU A 12 8.44 -16.03 -3.92
N GLU A 13 8.41 -17.35 -4.11
CA GLU A 13 7.61 -18.27 -3.30
C GLU A 13 8.09 -18.30 -1.85
N ALA A 14 9.40 -18.16 -1.63
CA ALA A 14 9.97 -18.12 -0.29
C ALA A 14 9.59 -16.84 0.46
N LEU A 15 9.46 -15.70 -0.24
CA LEU A 15 9.06 -14.42 0.36
C LEU A 15 7.70 -14.49 1.04
N ALA A 16 6.78 -15.34 0.56
CA ALA A 16 5.46 -15.49 1.14
C ALA A 16 5.50 -15.98 2.61
N TYR A 17 6.57 -16.68 2.99
CA TYR A 17 6.74 -17.28 4.32
C TYR A 17 7.70 -16.50 5.22
N GLU A 18 8.34 -15.45 4.72
CA GLU A 18 9.25 -14.59 5.48
C GLU A 18 8.51 -13.52 6.30
N SER A 19 9.11 -12.99 7.37
CA SER A 19 8.58 -11.81 8.06
C SER A 19 8.60 -10.55 7.16
N ASP A 20 7.92 -9.48 7.55
CA ASP A 20 7.92 -8.21 6.79
C ASP A 20 9.33 -7.65 6.61
N GLY A 21 10.10 -7.57 7.69
CA GLY A 21 11.47 -7.08 7.65
C GLY A 21 12.36 -7.93 6.74
N ALA A 22 12.29 -9.26 6.85
CA ALA A 22 13.13 -10.15 6.04
C ALA A 22 12.78 -10.05 4.55
N ALA A 23 11.49 -10.05 4.21
CA ALA A 23 11.03 -9.90 2.84
C ALA A 23 11.40 -8.52 2.26
N LEU A 24 11.26 -7.45 3.05
CA LEU A 24 11.62 -6.09 2.65
C LEU A 24 13.13 -5.95 2.40
N ASP A 25 13.96 -6.50 3.29
CA ASP A 25 15.42 -6.52 3.13
C ASP A 25 15.84 -7.29 1.88
N ARG A 26 15.22 -8.47 1.65
CA ARG A 26 15.52 -9.29 0.47
C ARG A 26 15.12 -8.58 -0.82
N LEU A 27 13.94 -7.97 -0.86
CA LEU A 27 13.46 -7.20 -2.01
C LEU A 27 14.35 -6.00 -2.28
N SER A 28 14.75 -5.27 -1.24
CA SER A 28 15.58 -4.05 -1.36
C SER A 28 17.00 -4.32 -1.86
N ARG A 29 17.49 -5.57 -1.81
CA ARG A 29 18.78 -5.98 -2.41
C ARG A 29 18.72 -6.08 -3.93
N VAL A 30 17.52 -6.11 -4.52
CA VAL A 30 17.37 -6.13 -5.98
C VAL A 30 17.64 -4.73 -6.51
N ARG A 31 18.64 -4.59 -7.40
CA ARG A 31 18.95 -3.31 -8.04
C ARG A 31 17.69 -2.68 -8.66
N GLY A 32 17.37 -1.46 -8.23
CA GLY A 32 16.20 -0.69 -8.66
C GLY A 32 14.94 -0.88 -7.82
N VAL A 33 14.97 -1.71 -6.77
CA VAL A 33 13.87 -1.87 -5.81
C VAL A 33 14.22 -1.08 -4.55
N GLY A 34 13.57 0.08 -4.38
CA GLY A 34 13.63 0.85 -3.13
C GLY A 34 12.55 0.41 -2.14
N ARG A 35 12.54 1.03 -0.95
CA ARG A 35 11.58 0.73 0.14
C ARG A 35 10.13 0.78 -0.33
N TRP A 36 9.73 1.87 -1.00
CA TRP A 36 8.37 2.01 -1.54
C TRP A 36 7.97 0.83 -2.43
N THR A 37 8.83 0.44 -3.37
CA THR A 37 8.56 -0.69 -4.27
C THR A 37 8.46 -2.01 -3.49
N ALA A 38 9.35 -2.22 -2.50
CA ALA A 38 9.32 -3.40 -1.66
C ALA A 38 8.01 -3.49 -0.85
N GLU A 39 7.61 -2.39 -0.19
CA GLU A 39 6.35 -2.31 0.57
C GLU A 39 5.12 -2.53 -0.33
N TYR A 40 5.14 -1.99 -1.55
CA TYR A 40 4.09 -2.23 -2.53
C TYR A 40 4.01 -3.70 -2.96
N VAL A 41 5.15 -4.38 -3.13
CA VAL A 41 5.21 -5.82 -3.37
C VAL A 41 4.67 -6.61 -2.18
N LEU A 42 5.01 -6.23 -0.94
CA LEU A 42 4.43 -6.86 0.25
C LEU A 42 2.90 -6.74 0.26
N LEU A 43 2.38 -5.54 0.02
CA LEU A 43 0.94 -5.28 0.00
C LEU A 43 0.23 -6.00 -1.15
N ARG A 44 0.58 -5.66 -2.40
CA ARG A 44 -0.19 -6.10 -3.58
C ARG A 44 0.28 -7.44 -4.15
N GLY A 45 1.57 -7.75 -4.01
CA GLY A 45 2.15 -8.99 -4.52
C GLY A 45 2.02 -10.16 -3.53
N LEU A 46 2.24 -9.92 -2.24
CA LEU A 46 2.19 -10.96 -1.19
C LEU A 46 0.92 -10.90 -0.33
N GLY A 47 0.01 -9.96 -0.58
CA GLY A 47 -1.27 -9.87 0.13
C GLY A 47 -1.17 -9.44 1.60
N ARG A 48 -0.10 -8.73 1.99
CA ARG A 48 0.08 -8.25 3.37
C ARG A 48 -0.74 -6.99 3.61
N LEU A 49 -2.02 -7.17 3.96
CA LEU A 49 -3.03 -6.11 4.06
C LEU A 49 -2.78 -5.08 5.18
N HIS A 50 -1.85 -5.34 6.09
CA HIS A 50 -1.41 -4.41 7.11
C HIS A 50 -0.27 -3.49 6.65
N VAL A 51 0.27 -3.70 5.44
CA VAL A 51 1.38 -2.88 4.91
C VAL A 51 0.82 -1.69 4.13
N PHE A 52 1.14 -0.48 4.58
CA PHE A 52 0.91 0.76 3.84
C PHE A 52 2.27 1.27 3.31
N PRO A 53 2.44 1.47 1.99
CA PRO A 53 3.65 2.08 1.42
C PRO A 53 3.85 3.53 1.88
N GLY A 54 4.52 3.73 3.02
CA GLY A 54 4.58 5.01 3.72
C GLY A 54 5.36 6.10 2.99
N ASP A 55 6.28 5.73 2.10
CA ASP A 55 7.05 6.71 1.31
C ASP A 55 6.27 7.26 0.10
N ASP A 56 5.08 6.72 -0.20
CA ASP A 56 4.23 7.17 -1.30
C ASP A 56 3.70 8.58 -1.03
N VAL A 57 4.22 9.58 -1.75
CA VAL A 57 3.81 10.98 -1.57
C VAL A 57 2.32 11.16 -1.87
N GLY A 58 1.79 10.48 -2.89
CA GLY A 58 0.38 10.57 -3.26
C GLY A 58 -0.51 9.97 -2.17
N ALA A 59 -0.18 8.78 -1.68
CA ALA A 59 -0.96 8.13 -0.63
C ALA A 59 -0.87 8.87 0.70
N ARG A 60 0.30 9.43 1.05
CA ARG A 60 0.45 10.31 2.23
C ARG A 60 -0.43 11.54 2.16
N ASN A 61 -0.43 12.22 1.02
CA ASN A 61 -1.26 13.40 0.81
C ASN A 61 -2.76 13.04 0.85
N ASN A 62 -3.14 11.88 0.30
CA ASN A 62 -4.52 11.40 0.39
C ASN A 62 -4.92 11.08 1.84
N LEU A 63 -4.05 10.40 2.59
CA LEU A 63 -4.29 10.09 4.01
C LEU A 63 -4.41 11.37 4.85
N GLN A 64 -3.52 12.33 4.63
CA GLN A 64 -3.58 13.62 5.32
C GLN A 64 -4.91 14.33 5.06
N ARG A 65 -5.36 14.36 3.80
CA ARG A 65 -6.64 14.97 3.42
C ARG A 65 -7.83 14.23 4.04
N TRP A 66 -7.82 12.90 4.01
CA TRP A 66 -8.89 12.07 4.59
C TRP A 66 -8.99 12.23 6.12
N LEU A 67 -7.86 12.43 6.81
CA LEU A 67 -7.83 12.71 8.25
C LEU A 67 -8.09 14.18 8.61
N GLU A 68 -8.29 15.05 7.61
CA GLU A 68 -8.49 16.49 7.77
C GLU A 68 -7.40 17.17 8.64
N THR A 69 -6.17 16.63 8.61
CA THR A 69 -5.09 17.11 9.48
C THR A 69 -4.21 18.16 8.78
N PRO A 70 -3.90 19.29 9.44
CA PRO A 70 -3.01 20.30 8.89
C PRO A 70 -1.53 19.87 8.94
N VAL A 71 -1.21 18.78 9.66
CA VAL A 71 0.16 18.30 9.85
C VAL A 71 0.57 17.42 8.67
N SER A 72 1.69 17.78 8.03
CA SER A 72 2.31 16.95 7.00
C SER A 72 2.72 15.60 7.60
N LEU A 73 2.31 14.50 6.96
CA LEU A 73 2.67 13.16 7.40
C LEU A 73 3.98 12.74 6.73
N ASP A 74 5.01 12.46 7.54
CA ASP A 74 6.17 11.69 7.11
C ASP A 74 5.91 10.18 7.27
N TYR A 75 6.92 9.34 7.04
CA TYR A 75 6.77 7.89 7.15
C TYR A 75 6.29 7.46 8.55
N GLU A 76 6.84 8.07 9.60
CA GLU A 76 6.47 7.73 10.98
C GLU A 76 5.07 8.25 11.32
N GLY A 77 4.74 9.47 10.89
CA GLY A 77 3.43 10.07 11.04
C GLY A 77 2.33 9.23 10.39
N VAL A 78 2.58 8.64 9.21
CA VAL A 78 1.65 7.66 8.60
C VAL A 78 1.43 6.46 9.51
N SER A 79 2.51 5.87 10.04
CA SER A 79 2.41 4.71 10.93
C SER A 79 1.63 5.02 12.20
N GLN A 80 1.82 6.21 12.77
CA GLN A 80 1.11 6.65 13.97
C GLN A 80 -0.38 6.92 13.68
N ALA A 81 -0.67 7.62 12.58
CA ALA A 81 -2.03 7.93 12.16
C ALA A 81 -2.86 6.67 11.86
N LEU A 82 -2.21 5.65 11.30
CA LEU A 82 -2.85 4.36 10.98
C LEU A 82 -2.82 3.36 12.14
N ALA A 83 -2.24 3.68 13.30
CA ALA A 83 -2.15 2.77 14.44
C ALA A 83 -3.52 2.16 14.85
N PRO A 84 -4.65 2.92 14.85
CA PRO A 84 -5.96 2.35 15.17
C PRO A 84 -6.42 1.27 14.17
N TRP A 85 -5.98 1.35 12.92
CA TRP A 85 -6.34 0.44 11.83
C TRP A 85 -5.14 -0.35 11.30
N ARG A 86 -4.11 -0.58 12.13
CA ARG A 86 -2.82 -1.16 11.67
C ARG A 86 -2.98 -2.42 10.82
N ALA A 87 -3.93 -3.29 11.19
CA ALA A 87 -4.17 -4.56 10.53
C ALA A 87 -4.76 -4.41 9.12
N TYR A 88 -5.31 -3.24 8.82
CA TYR A 88 -6.02 -2.90 7.58
C TYR A 88 -5.39 -1.71 6.86
N ALA A 89 -4.19 -1.27 7.26
CA ALA A 89 -3.55 -0.09 6.71
C ALA A 89 -3.39 -0.18 5.18
N GLY A 90 -3.07 -1.35 4.63
CA GLY A 90 -3.01 -1.58 3.19
C GLY A 90 -4.37 -1.51 2.48
N LEU A 91 -5.47 -1.86 3.16
CA LEU A 91 -6.82 -1.64 2.61
C LEU A 91 -7.15 -0.15 2.55
N ILE A 92 -6.75 0.63 3.56
CA ILE A 92 -6.88 2.09 3.55
C ILE A 92 -6.08 2.67 2.37
N TYR A 93 -4.87 2.16 2.10
CA TYR A 93 -4.09 2.56 0.92
C TYR A 93 -4.89 2.36 -0.38
N PHE A 94 -5.50 1.18 -0.58
CA PHE A 94 -6.30 0.93 -1.79
C PHE A 94 -7.56 1.79 -1.85
N HIS A 95 -8.25 1.99 -0.72
CA HIS A 95 -9.41 2.86 -0.66
C HIS A 95 -9.07 4.28 -1.09
N LEU A 96 -8.01 4.87 -0.53
CA LEU A 96 -7.56 6.23 -0.86
C LEU A 96 -7.07 6.35 -2.31
N LEU A 97 -6.48 5.29 -2.87
CA LEU A 97 -6.10 5.26 -4.28
C LEU A 97 -7.34 5.29 -5.18
N LEU A 98 -8.33 4.43 -4.90
CA LEU A 98 -9.57 4.35 -5.69
C LEU A 98 -10.39 5.63 -5.56
N ASP A 99 -10.53 6.16 -4.35
CA ASP A 99 -11.18 7.43 -4.08
C ASP A 99 -10.56 8.56 -4.92
N ARG A 100 -9.21 8.65 -4.92
CA ARG A 100 -8.51 9.64 -5.75
C ARG A 100 -8.74 9.45 -7.25
N LEU A 101 -8.79 8.21 -7.73
CA LEU A 101 -9.08 7.93 -9.13
C LEU A 101 -10.53 8.31 -9.49
N ALA A 102 -11.48 8.11 -8.58
CA ALA A 102 -12.87 8.52 -8.77
C ALA A 102 -13.00 10.05 -8.79
N GLU A 103 -12.36 10.77 -7.87
CA GLU A 103 -12.34 12.24 -7.85
C GLU A 103 -11.80 12.84 -9.16
N THR A 104 -10.81 12.18 -9.78
CA THR A 104 -10.23 12.63 -11.05
C THR A 104 -11.04 12.23 -12.27
N GLY A 105 -12.15 11.51 -12.09
CA GLY A 105 -12.97 10.99 -13.18
C GLY A 105 -12.32 9.85 -13.96
N ALA A 106 -11.22 9.27 -13.45
CA ALA A 106 -10.51 8.17 -14.11
C ALA A 106 -11.26 6.83 -13.96
N ILE A 107 -12.09 6.70 -12.92
CA ILE A 107 -13.01 5.58 -12.71
C ILE A 107 -14.38 6.11 -12.27
N VAL A 108 -15.43 5.35 -12.56
CA VAL A 108 -16.77 5.63 -12.03
C VAL A 108 -16.84 5.04 -10.63
N ALA A 109 -17.06 5.87 -9.62
CA ALA A 109 -17.41 5.38 -8.29
C ALA A 109 -18.73 4.62 -8.37
N GLY A 110 -18.82 3.46 -7.71
CA GLY A 110 -20.07 2.71 -7.64
C GLY A 110 -21.19 3.61 -7.14
N ASP A 111 -22.33 3.57 -7.82
CA ASP A 111 -23.51 4.37 -7.53
C ASP A 111 -23.96 4.15 -6.09
N GLN A 112 -23.73 5.14 -5.21
CA GLN A 112 -24.17 5.10 -3.82
C GLN A 112 -25.69 5.31 -3.69
N SER A 113 -26.42 5.54 -4.80
CA SER A 113 -27.87 5.73 -4.78
C SER A 113 -28.67 4.42 -4.81
N GLN A 114 -28.02 3.26 -4.96
CA GLN A 114 -28.66 1.96 -4.70
C GLN A 114 -28.75 1.72 -3.18
N SER A 115 -29.82 2.26 -2.60
CA SER A 115 -30.26 1.98 -1.24
C SER A 115 -30.47 0.48 -1.04
N TRP A 116 -29.84 -0.11 -0.01
CA TRP A 116 -30.04 -1.50 0.41
C TRP A 116 -31.43 -1.78 1.02
N THR A 117 -32.39 -0.87 0.89
CA THR A 117 -33.73 -0.98 1.47
C THR A 117 -34.71 -1.83 0.67
N ASP A 118 -34.32 -2.33 -0.50
CA ASP A 118 -35.23 -3.02 -1.43
C ASP A 118 -35.00 -4.55 -1.47
N LEU A 119 -34.42 -5.15 -0.41
CA LEU A 119 -34.33 -6.59 -0.17
C LEU A 119 -35.13 -6.98 1.08
#